data_AF-A0A9E5FTL8-F1
#
_entry.id   AF-A0A9E5FTL8-F1
#
_cell.length_a   1.000
_cell.length_b   1.000
_cell.length_c   1.000
_cell.angle_alpha   90.00
_cell.angle_beta   90.00
_cell.angle_gamma   90.00
#
_symmetry.space_group_name_H-M   'P 1'
#
loop_
_entity.id
_entity.type
_entity.pdbx_description
1 polymer ?
#
loop_
_entity_poly.entity_id
_entity_poly.type
_entity_poly.pdbx_seq_one_letter_code
_entity_poly.pdbx_strand_id
1 'polypeptide(L)'
;MSKSAGPFIQKVVKSFRGDLVLDADALRPEVIRKVSHAKNLVLLPHAGEFKRLSRQSLSIATGKKYAKKWNAIVVLKGPLTAITDGTRVVYIP
;
A
#
# COMPACT_ATOMS: atom_id res chain seq x y z
N MET A 1 5.67 -24.96 -13.22
CA MET A 1 5.74 -24.12 -12.00
C MET A 1 5.64 -22.66 -12.41
N SER A 2 4.55 -21.96 -12.10
CA SER A 2 4.44 -20.53 -12.41
C SER A 2 5.51 -19.76 -11.62
N LYS A 3 6.41 -19.05 -12.31
CA LYS A 3 7.40 -18.18 -11.65
C LYS A 3 6.64 -17.03 -11.00
N SER A 4 6.60 -16.98 -9.67
CA SER A 4 5.91 -15.89 -8.98
C SER A 4 6.61 -14.55 -9.29
N ALA A 5 5.84 -13.50 -9.56
CA ALA A 5 6.40 -12.17 -9.83
C ALA A 5 7.03 -11.51 -8.59
N GLY A 6 6.78 -12.07 -7.40
CA GLY A 6 7.17 -11.50 -6.10
C GLY A 6 8.67 -11.15 -5.98
N PRO A 7 9.61 -12.06 -6.28
CA PRO A 7 11.05 -11.75 -6.23
C PRO A 7 11.47 -10.62 -7.17
N PHE A 8 10.87 -10.55 -8.37
CA PHE A 8 11.14 -9.49 -9.32
C PHE A 8 10.63 -8.14 -8.81
N ILE A 9 9.39 -8.08 -8.33
CA ILE A 9 8.79 -6.86 -7.74
C ILE A 9 9.63 -6.36 -6.57
N GLN A 10 10.08 -7.25 -5.68
CA GLN A 10 10.96 -6.88 -4.55
C GLN A 10 12.27 -6.26 -5.03
N LYS A 11 12.88 -6.78 -6.11
CA LYS A 11 14.12 -6.25 -6.67
C LYS A 11 13.90 -4.84 -7.22
N VAL A 12 12.84 -4.64 -8.01
CA VAL A 12 12.48 -3.33 -8.58
C VAL A 12 12.23 -2.30 -7.48
N VAL A 13 11.35 -2.63 -6.52
CA VAL A 13 11.00 -1.73 -5.40
C VAL A 13 12.23 -1.37 -4.56
N LYS A 14 13.13 -2.33 -4.31
CA LYS A 14 14.37 -2.08 -3.56
C LYS A 14 15.34 -1.14 -4.31
N SER A 15 15.41 -1.21 -5.63
CA SER A 15 16.35 -0.39 -6.41
C SER A 15 15.81 0.99 -6.81
N PHE A 16 14.49 1.17 -6.79
CA PHE A 16 13.84 2.39 -7.28
C PHE A 16 13.90 3.51 -6.23
N ARG A 17 14.23 4.72 -6.67
CA ARG A 17 14.42 5.91 -5.81
C ARG A 17 13.39 7.03 -6.04
N GLY A 18 12.45 6.83 -6.96
CA GLY A 18 11.43 7.82 -7.29
C GLY A 18 10.15 7.67 -6.46
N ASP A 19 9.07 8.19 -7.02
CA ASP A 19 7.72 8.06 -6.46
C ASP A 19 7.12 6.71 -6.82
N LEU A 20 6.69 5.95 -5.81
CA LEU A 20 6.26 4.57 -5.94
C LEU A 20 4.75 4.44 -5.70
N VAL A 21 4.06 3.87 -6.68
CA VAL A 21 2.64 3.52 -6.60
C VAL A 21 2.52 2.00 -6.65
N LEU A 22 1.96 1.39 -5.60
CA LEU A 22 1.82 -0.06 -5.49
C LEU A 22 0.35 -0.46 -5.50
N ASP A 23 0.01 -1.38 -6.39
CA ASP A 23 -1.33 -1.96 -6.52
C ASP A 23 -1.27 -3.49 -6.73
N ALA A 24 -2.41 -4.14 -6.51
CA ALA A 24 -2.63 -5.56 -6.79
C ALA A 24 -1.53 -6.47 -6.21
N ASP A 25 -0.85 -7.24 -7.06
CA ASP A 25 0.17 -8.20 -6.65
C ASP A 25 1.41 -7.59 -5.98
N ALA A 26 1.62 -6.28 -6.10
CA ALA A 26 2.68 -5.59 -5.38
C ALA A 26 2.30 -5.30 -3.91
N LEU A 27 1.02 -5.39 -3.55
CA LEU A 27 0.52 -5.22 -2.18
C LEU A 27 0.69 -6.50 -1.36
N ARG A 28 1.96 -6.83 -1.13
CA ARG A 28 2.40 -7.97 -0.32
C ARG A 28 3.34 -7.51 0.80
N PRO A 29 3.25 -8.08 2.01
CA PRO A 29 4.09 -7.66 3.13
C PRO A 29 5.59 -7.68 2.81
N GLU A 30 6.06 -8.67 2.07
CA GLU A 30 7.45 -8.80 1.64
C GLU A 30 7.91 -7.71 0.67
N VAL A 31 6.99 -7.14 -0.13
CA VAL A 31 7.27 -6.01 -1.04
C VAL A 31 7.27 -4.70 -0.27
N ILE A 32 6.27 -4.47 0.58
CA ILE A 32 6.16 -3.24 1.40
C ILE A 32 7.40 -3.06 2.29
N ARG A 33 7.99 -4.15 2.79
CA ARG A 33 9.25 -4.09 3.57
C ARG A 33 10.48 -3.64 2.76
N LYS A 34 10.39 -3.50 1.44
CA LYS A 34 11.50 -3.09 0.56
C LYS A 34 11.39 -1.63 0.08
N VAL A 35 10.35 -0.89 0.46
CA VAL A 35 10.08 0.50 -0.02
C VAL A 35 11.01 1.56 0.59
N SER A 36 12.09 1.18 1.28
CA SER A 36 12.93 2.08 2.09
C SER A 36 13.60 3.23 1.33
N HIS A 37 13.65 3.18 0.00
CA HIS A 37 14.28 4.19 -0.84
C HIS A 37 13.28 5.01 -1.67
N ALA A 38 11.98 4.74 -1.55
CA ALA A 38 10.96 5.52 -2.25
C ALA A 38 10.89 6.95 -1.71
N LYS A 39 10.83 7.93 -2.61
CA LYS A 39 10.67 9.35 -2.24
C LYS A 39 9.26 9.60 -1.70
N ASN A 40 8.26 9.13 -2.43
CA ASN A 40 6.86 9.13 -2.05
C ASN A 40 6.29 7.72 -2.24
N LEU A 41 5.33 7.33 -1.40
CA LEU A 41 4.68 6.02 -1.46
C LEU A 41 3.17 6.16 -1.50
N VAL A 42 2.54 5.52 -2.49
CA VAL A 42 1.09 5.39 -2.61
C VAL A 42 0.73 3.91 -2.64
N LEU A 43 -0.21 3.50 -1.80
CA LEU A 43 -0.71 2.12 -1.72
C LEU A 43 -2.19 2.11 -2.05
N LEU A 44 -2.63 1.19 -2.93
CA LEU A 44 -4.03 1.13 -3.39
C LEU A 44 -4.74 -0.17 -2.97
N PRO A 45 -4.79 -0.53 -1.67
CA PRO A 45 -5.39 -1.79 -1.26
C PRO A 45 -6.92 -1.78 -1.33
N HIS A 46 -7.50 -2.87 -1.84
CA HIS A 46 -8.86 -3.26 -1.49
C HIS A 46 -8.90 -3.92 -0.09
N ALA A 47 -10.09 -4.23 0.44
CA ALA A 47 -10.25 -4.74 1.80
C ALA A 47 -9.43 -6.01 2.11
N GLY A 48 -9.39 -6.97 1.18
CA GLY A 48 -8.61 -8.21 1.30
C GLY A 48 -7.10 -7.97 1.33
N GLU A 49 -6.59 -7.17 0.41
CA GLU A 49 -5.19 -6.69 0.40
C GLU A 49 -4.83 -5.97 1.69
N PHE A 50 -5.66 -5.03 2.14
CA PHE A 50 -5.42 -4.27 3.36
C PHE A 50 -5.34 -5.20 4.58
N LYS A 51 -6.24 -6.19 4.69
CA LYS A 51 -6.23 -7.17 5.76
C LYS A 51 -4.95 -8.00 5.75
N ARG A 52 -4.50 -8.44 4.58
CA ARG A 52 -3.23 -9.16 4.41
C ARG A 52 -2.02 -8.29 4.83
N LEU A 53 -2.03 -7.00 4.49
CA LEU A 53 -0.95 -6.06 4.75
C LEU A 53 -0.86 -5.57 6.20
N SER A 54 -2.00 -5.26 6.81
CA SER A 54 -2.10 -4.60 8.12
C SER A 54 -2.45 -5.55 9.26
N ARG A 55 -2.88 -6.78 8.93
CA ARG A 55 -3.50 -7.76 9.84
C ARG A 55 -4.77 -7.24 10.53
N GLN A 56 -5.39 -6.19 10.00
CA GLN A 56 -6.58 -5.56 10.53
C GLN A 56 -7.63 -5.38 9.42
N SER A 57 -8.90 -5.34 9.79
CA SER A 57 -9.96 -5.00 8.84
C SER A 57 -9.78 -3.58 8.32
N LEU A 58 -10.17 -3.36 7.07
CA LEU A 58 -10.13 -2.05 6.43
C LEU A 58 -11.17 -1.13 7.10
N SER A 59 -10.68 -0.01 7.64
CA SER A 59 -11.48 1.11 8.11
C SER A 59 -10.66 2.39 7.96
N ILE A 60 -11.30 3.55 8.08
CA ILE A 60 -10.59 4.83 8.06
C ILE A 60 -9.56 4.90 9.18
N ALA A 61 -9.89 4.43 10.38
CA ALA A 61 -8.97 4.45 11.52
C ALA A 61 -7.74 3.57 11.29
N THR A 62 -7.92 2.35 10.77
CA THR A 62 -6.79 1.46 10.48
C THR A 62 -5.99 1.94 9.29
N GLY A 63 -6.65 2.48 8.26
CA GLY A 63 -6.01 3.11 7.11
C GLY A 63 -5.13 4.30 7.50
N LYS A 64 -5.62 5.21 8.35
CA LYS A 64 -4.84 6.33 8.89
C LYS A 64 -3.60 5.85 9.64
N LYS A 65 -3.74 4.85 10.51
CA LYS A 65 -2.61 4.24 11.25
C LYS A 65 -1.60 3.63 10.28
N TYR A 66 -2.06 2.96 9.23
CA TYR A 66 -1.20 2.32 8.24
C TYR A 66 -0.44 3.35 7.39
N ALA A 67 -1.12 4.41 6.95
CA ALA A 67 -0.52 5.53 6.23
C ALA A 67 0.60 6.18 7.05
N LYS A 68 0.36 6.49 8.33
CA LYS A 68 1.40 7.02 9.24
C LYS A 68 2.58 6.07 9.41
N LYS A 69 2.31 4.78 9.63
CA LYS A 69 3.34 3.75 9.86
C LYS A 69 4.34 3.68 8.70
N TRP A 70 3.85 3.82 7.47
CA TRP A 70 4.66 3.67 6.26
C TRP A 70 5.02 4.98 5.58
N ASN A 71 4.67 6.13 6.19
CA ASN A 71 4.78 7.46 5.59
C ASN A 71 4.22 7.47 4.15
N ALA A 72 3.01 6.95 3.98
CA ALA A 72 2.40 6.68 2.69
C ALA A 72 1.02 7.33 2.56
N ILE A 73 0.62 7.59 1.32
CA ILE A 73 -0.78 7.81 0.96
C ILE A 73 -1.42 6.44 0.76
N VAL A 74 -2.57 6.20 1.39
CA VAL A 74 -3.31 4.93 1.27
C VAL A 74 -4.68 5.21 0.65
N VAL A 75 -4.94 4.58 -0.49
CA VAL A 75 -6.22 4.57 -1.20
C VAL A 75 -6.96 3.29 -0.82
N LEU A 76 -7.90 3.41 0.11
CA LEU A 76 -8.74 2.34 0.60
C LEU A 76 -9.88 2.08 -0.40
N LYS A 77 -9.65 1.17 -1.35
CA LYS A 77 -10.62 0.85 -2.41
C LYS A 77 -11.83 0.11 -1.84
N GLY A 78 -13.02 0.61 -2.16
CA GLY A 78 -14.32 0.05 -1.77
C GLY A 78 -15.47 0.80 -2.46
N PRO A 79 -16.74 0.49 -2.11
CA PRO A 79 -17.90 1.16 -2.71
C PRO A 79 -17.87 2.69 -2.59
N LEU A 80 -17.33 3.20 -1.49
CA LEU A 80 -16.92 4.60 -1.35
C LEU A 80 -15.40 4.59 -1.08
N THR A 81 -14.61 5.00 -2.06
CA THR A 81 -13.15 4.98 -1.92
C THR A 81 -12.72 6.11 -1.00
N ALA A 82 -11.83 5.80 -0.06
CA ALA A 82 -11.26 6.80 0.85
C ALA A 82 -9.74 6.87 0.67
N ILE A 83 -9.20 8.08 0.65
CA ILE A 83 -7.77 8.36 0.51
C ILE A 83 -7.29 9.04 1.79
N THR A 84 -6.17 8.58 2.36
CA THR A 84 -5.59 9.19 3.56
C THR A 84 -4.07 9.21 3.54
N ASP A 85 -3.51 10.32 4.05
CA ASP A 85 -2.09 10.47 4.38
C ASP A 85 -1.79 10.14 5.86
N GLY A 86 -2.78 9.62 6.59
CA GLY A 86 -2.69 9.37 8.02
C GLY A 86 -3.26 10.48 8.88
N THR A 87 -3.39 11.70 8.36
CA THR A 87 -3.92 12.86 9.09
C THR A 87 -5.28 13.26 8.53
N ARG A 88 -5.35 13.48 7.22
CA ARG A 88 -6.54 13.90 6.48
C ARG A 88 -7.17 12.70 5.76
N VAL A 89 -8.43 12.85 5.39
CA VAL A 89 -9.18 11.86 4.62
C VAL A 89 -9.97 12.59 3.54
N VAL A 90 -9.92 12.08 2.31
CA VAL A 90 -10.74 12.52 1.18
C VAL A 90 -11.53 11.32 0.68
N TYR A 91 -12.80 11.53 0.36
CA TYR A 91 -13.66 10.49 -0.21
C TYR A 91 -13.83 10.73 -1.71
N ILE A 92 -13.72 9.67 -2.49
CA ILE A 92 -13.99 9.66 -3.93
C ILE A 92 -15.20 8.73 -4.15
N PRO A 93 -16.34 9.29 -4.61
CA PRO A 93 -17.54 8.52 -4.96
C PRO A 93 -17.33 7.65 -6.20
#